data_AF-A0A1X1RG37-F1
#
_entry.id   AF-A0A1X1RG37-F1
#
_cell.length_a   1.000
_cell.length_b   1.000
_cell.length_c   1.000
_cell.angle_alpha   90.00
_cell.angle_beta   90.00
_cell.angle_gamma   90.00
#
_symmetry.space_group_name_H-M   'P 1'
#
loop_
_entity.id
_entity.type
_entity.pdbx_description
1 polymer ?
#
loop_
_entity_poly.entity_id
_entity_poly.type
_entity_poly.pdbx_seq_one_letter_code
_entity_poly.pdbx_strand_id
1 'polypeptide(L)'
;MWYWLFKYILLGPPLALLARPKVEGLEHVPSSGPAILASNHLAVMDSFYLPLVVRRRITFLAKAEYFTGTGIKGRFLAWFYTAVGQVPIDRTNADAAQAALETAERLLGQGKLLGMYPEGTRSPDGRLYKGKTGLARLALHSGVPVIPVAMIGTNVVNPPGSKMLRFGRVTVRFGTPMDFSRFEGLAGNRFIERAVTDEVIYELMRLSGQEYVDIYAASIKENRNGSAPAGEAERIPETAAG
;
A
#
# COMPACT_ATOMS: atom_id res chain seq x y z
N MET A 1 -3.81 8.09 21.86
CA MET A 1 -5.13 8.69 22.16
C MET A 1 -5.82 9.21 20.90
N TRP A 2 -5.20 10.13 20.14
CA TRP A 2 -5.79 10.72 18.93
C TRP A 2 -6.23 9.71 17.85
N TYR A 3 -5.42 8.69 17.55
CA TYR A 3 -5.77 7.68 16.54
C TYR A 3 -7.15 7.06 16.76
N TRP A 4 -7.46 6.66 18.00
CA TRP A 4 -8.72 6.02 18.35
C TRP A 4 -9.90 7.00 18.31
N LEU A 5 -9.68 8.24 18.72
CA LEU A 5 -10.67 9.32 18.61
C LEU A 5 -11.02 9.59 17.14
N PHE A 6 -10.01 9.74 16.28
CA PHE A 6 -10.22 9.92 14.84
C PHE A 6 -10.94 8.74 14.23
N LYS A 7 -10.49 7.52 14.53
CA LYS A 7 -11.07 6.30 13.97
C LYS A 7 -12.54 6.11 14.37
N TYR A 8 -12.87 6.20 15.66
CA TYR A 8 -14.20 5.78 16.14
C TYR A 8 -15.21 6.92 16.28
N ILE A 9 -14.76 8.16 16.45
CA ILE A 9 -15.67 9.28 16.75
C ILE A 9 -15.73 10.27 15.58
N LEU A 10 -14.60 10.65 15.00
CA LEU A 10 -14.58 11.70 13.97
C LEU A 10 -14.80 11.16 12.55
N LEU A 11 -14.00 10.16 12.14
CA LEU A 11 -14.02 9.63 10.78
C LEU A 11 -14.91 8.39 10.66
N GLY A 12 -15.02 7.57 11.70
CA GLY A 12 -15.73 6.29 11.62
C GLY A 12 -17.21 6.42 11.23
N PRO A 13 -18.03 7.16 11.98
CA PRO A 13 -19.47 7.31 11.68
C PRO A 13 -19.78 7.85 10.28
N PRO A 14 -19.17 8.97 9.80
CA PRO A 14 -19.46 9.47 8.46
C PRO A 14 -19.01 8.51 7.36
N LEU A 15 -17.87 7.82 7.53
CA LEU A 15 -17.40 6.83 6.56
C LEU A 15 -18.28 5.58 6.53
N ALA A 16 -18.74 5.12 7.69
CA ALA A 16 -19.70 4.02 7.77
C ALA A 16 -21.03 4.37 7.09
N LEU A 17 -21.50 5.61 7.26
CA LEU A 17 -22.70 6.10 6.58
C LEU A 17 -22.52 6.21 5.06
N LEU A 18 -21.37 6.72 4.63
CA LEU A 18 -21.06 6.98 3.22
C LEU A 18 -20.96 5.70 2.38
N ALA A 19 -20.30 4.67 2.91
CA ALA A 19 -19.98 3.47 2.11
C ALA A 19 -20.37 2.12 2.72
N ARG A 20 -20.86 2.09 3.98
CA ARG A 20 -21.30 0.88 4.69
C ARG A 20 -20.36 -0.33 4.45
N PRO A 21 -19.10 -0.24 4.92
CA PRO A 21 -18.07 -1.18 4.51
C PRO A 21 -18.44 -2.62 4.88
N LYS A 22 -18.49 -3.50 3.88
CA LYS A 22 -18.55 -4.95 4.08
C LYS A 22 -17.14 -5.47 4.33
N VAL A 23 -16.98 -6.35 5.30
CA VAL A 23 -15.67 -6.90 5.69
C VAL A 23 -15.71 -8.41 5.59
N GLU A 24 -14.69 -9.00 4.98
CA GLU A 24 -14.55 -10.45 4.78
C GLU A 24 -13.12 -10.86 5.13
N GLY A 25 -12.93 -11.97 5.87
CA GLY A 25 -11.60 -12.51 6.19
C GLY A 25 -10.82 -11.76 7.29
N LEU A 26 -11.47 -10.88 8.06
CA LEU A 26 -10.80 -10.05 9.08
C LEU A 26 -10.07 -10.88 10.14
N GLU A 27 -10.51 -12.11 10.37
CA GLU A 27 -9.89 -13.12 11.22
C GLU A 27 -8.45 -13.47 10.82
N HIS A 28 -8.06 -13.24 9.56
CA HIS A 28 -6.68 -13.42 9.11
C HIS A 28 -5.72 -12.36 9.65
N VAL A 29 -6.23 -11.22 10.16
CA VAL A 29 -5.39 -10.17 10.75
C VAL A 29 -5.02 -10.56 12.18
N PRO A 30 -3.72 -10.72 12.51
CA PRO A 30 -3.31 -11.18 13.82
C PRO A 30 -3.63 -10.15 14.90
N SER A 31 -4.09 -10.62 16.06
CA SER A 31 -4.45 -9.78 17.22
C SER A 31 -3.23 -9.12 17.88
N SER A 32 -2.04 -9.71 17.71
CA SER A 32 -0.74 -9.21 18.19
C SER A 32 0.39 -9.59 17.24
N GLY A 33 1.59 -9.05 17.42
CA GLY A 33 2.75 -9.36 16.58
C GLY A 33 2.76 -8.63 15.23
N PRO A 34 3.86 -8.71 14.47
CA PRO A 34 4.01 -8.00 13.21
C PRO A 34 3.31 -8.69 12.05
N ALA A 35 2.83 -7.90 11.10
CA ALA A 35 2.38 -8.36 9.79
C ALA A 35 2.37 -7.20 8.79
N ILE A 36 2.48 -7.55 7.50
CA ILE A 36 2.33 -6.61 6.40
C ILE A 36 0.95 -6.79 5.80
N LEU A 37 0.14 -5.73 5.78
CA LEU A 37 -1.12 -5.67 5.03
C LEU A 37 -0.81 -5.12 3.64
N ALA A 38 -0.76 -6.00 2.65
CA ALA A 38 -0.48 -5.67 1.25
C ALA A 38 -1.80 -5.39 0.54
N SER A 39 -2.09 -4.16 0.17
CA SER A 39 -3.38 -3.77 -0.42
C SER A 39 -3.25 -3.29 -1.85
N ASN A 40 -4.20 -3.61 -2.73
CA ASN A 40 -4.38 -2.85 -3.96
C ASN A 40 -4.70 -1.37 -3.64
N HIS A 41 -4.49 -0.45 -4.59
CA HIS A 41 -4.72 0.98 -4.33
C HIS A 41 -5.57 1.64 -5.41
N LEU A 42 -6.84 1.91 -5.10
CA LEU A 42 -7.84 2.49 -5.99
C LEU A 42 -8.10 3.98 -5.73
N ALA A 43 -8.10 4.40 -4.47
CA ALA A 43 -8.49 5.75 -4.08
C ALA A 43 -7.77 6.22 -2.80
N VAL A 44 -7.81 7.52 -2.52
CA VAL A 44 -7.29 8.05 -1.24
C VAL A 44 -8.04 7.41 -0.07
N MET A 45 -9.33 7.12 -0.28
CA MET A 45 -10.22 6.48 0.68
C MET A 45 -9.79 5.09 1.14
N ASP A 46 -8.88 4.41 0.42
CA ASP A 46 -8.33 3.12 0.87
C ASP A 46 -7.66 3.25 2.24
N SER A 47 -6.84 4.29 2.39
CA SER A 47 -6.10 4.62 3.62
C SER A 47 -7.01 5.07 4.77
N PHE A 48 -8.32 5.17 4.55
CA PHE A 48 -9.31 5.47 5.58
C PHE A 48 -10.18 4.25 5.91
N TYR A 49 -10.69 3.55 4.90
CA TYR A 49 -11.53 2.37 5.11
C TYR A 49 -10.76 1.18 5.67
N LEU A 50 -9.51 0.98 5.25
CA LEU A 50 -8.71 -0.13 5.76
C LEU A 50 -8.42 0.01 7.27
N PRO A 51 -7.89 1.15 7.78
CA PRO A 51 -7.77 1.38 9.23
C PRO A 51 -9.10 1.39 10.00
N LEU A 52 -10.21 1.76 9.34
CA LEU A 52 -11.52 1.79 9.96
C LEU A 52 -11.97 0.37 10.37
N VAL A 53 -11.78 -0.61 9.48
CA VAL A 53 -12.25 -1.99 9.69
C VAL A 53 -11.28 -2.85 10.51
N VAL A 54 -9.98 -2.56 10.47
CA VAL A 54 -8.97 -3.31 11.24
C VAL A 54 -8.90 -2.83 12.68
N ARG A 55 -9.08 -3.71 13.66
CA ARG A 55 -9.07 -3.35 15.09
C ARG A 55 -7.75 -2.70 15.51
N ARG A 56 -6.62 -3.24 15.08
CA ARG A 56 -5.27 -2.75 15.42
C ARG A 56 -4.91 -1.49 14.63
N ARG A 57 -4.02 -0.67 15.20
CA ARG A 57 -3.46 0.49 14.49
C ARG A 57 -2.58 0.02 13.34
N ILE A 58 -2.96 0.41 12.12
CA ILE A 58 -2.13 0.25 10.93
C ILE A 58 -1.18 1.43 10.82
N THR A 59 0.08 1.16 10.50
CA THR A 59 1.10 2.17 10.21
C THR A 59 1.40 2.18 8.73
N PHE A 60 1.45 3.37 8.13
CA PHE A 60 1.82 3.57 6.74
C PHE A 60 3.03 4.50 6.66
N LEU A 61 3.86 4.32 5.64
CA LEU A 61 4.97 5.22 5.39
C LEU A 61 4.51 6.35 4.47
N ALA A 62 4.56 7.57 4.97
CA ALA A 62 4.17 8.79 4.25
C ALA A 62 5.37 9.66 3.90
N LYS A 63 5.20 10.50 2.88
CA LYS A 63 6.17 11.53 2.49
C LYS A 63 6.54 12.44 3.67
N ALA A 64 7.83 12.63 3.92
CA ALA A 64 8.35 13.48 4.99
C ALA A 64 7.84 14.93 4.90
N GLU A 65 7.57 15.42 3.69
CA GLU A 65 7.05 16.75 3.39
C GLU A 65 5.68 17.02 4.04
N TYR A 66 4.90 15.97 4.32
CA TYR A 66 3.64 16.11 5.07
C TYR A 66 3.86 16.46 6.56
N PHE A 67 5.07 16.27 7.07
CA PHE A 67 5.44 16.50 8.47
C PHE A 67 6.32 17.73 8.66
N THR A 68 7.02 18.18 7.62
CA THR A 68 7.96 19.31 7.69
C THR A 68 7.39 20.64 7.20
N GLY A 69 6.10 20.67 6.82
CA GLY A 69 5.43 21.91 6.41
C GLY A 69 5.49 23.00 7.49
N THR A 70 5.74 24.25 7.09
CA THR A 70 5.84 25.41 7.99
C THR A 70 4.47 26.07 8.24
N GLY A 71 4.38 26.87 9.31
CA GLY A 71 3.17 27.61 9.68
C GLY A 71 2.06 26.75 10.33
N ILE A 72 0.92 27.37 10.64
CA ILE A 72 -0.22 26.72 11.33
C ILE A 72 -0.76 25.54 10.50
N LYS A 73 -0.89 25.73 9.18
CA LYS A 73 -1.37 24.69 8.26
C LYS A 73 -0.42 23.49 8.21
N GLY A 74 0.89 23.73 8.16
CA GLY A 74 1.91 22.68 8.17
C GLY A 74 1.92 21.90 9.48
N ARG A 75 1.84 22.60 10.62
CA ARG A 75 1.74 21.98 11.95
C ARG A 75 0.48 21.12 12.12
N PHE A 76 -0.66 21.61 11.62
CA PHE A 76 -1.90 20.83 11.63
C PHE A 76 -1.80 19.57 10.75
N LEU A 77 -1.21 19.69 9.56
CA LEU A 77 -1.00 18.57 8.65
C LEU A 77 -0.08 17.51 9.28
N ALA A 78 1.05 17.94 9.84
CA ALA A 78 2.00 17.07 10.54
C ALA A 78 1.34 16.35 11.73
N TRP A 79 0.58 17.08 12.53
CA TRP A 79 -0.20 16.50 13.63
C TRP A 79 -1.23 15.48 13.13
N PHE A 80 -1.97 15.80 12.07
CA PHE A 80 -2.99 14.91 11.49
C PHE A 80 -2.37 13.60 10.99
N TYR A 81 -1.31 13.67 10.17
CA TYR A 81 -0.63 12.47 9.66
C TYR A 81 -0.06 11.60 10.79
N THR A 82 0.54 12.23 11.80
CA THR A 82 1.00 11.52 13.01
C THR A 82 -0.16 10.86 13.75
N ALA A 83 -1.28 11.58 13.91
CA ALA A 83 -2.47 11.11 14.59
C ALA A 83 -3.13 9.92 13.88
N VAL A 84 -3.12 9.88 12.54
CA VAL A 84 -3.70 8.78 11.75
C VAL A 84 -2.75 7.60 11.52
N GLY A 85 -1.58 7.57 12.17
CA GLY A 85 -0.72 6.40 12.12
C GLY A 85 0.40 6.43 11.08
N GLN A 86 0.67 7.56 10.46
CA GLN A 86 1.66 7.65 9.38
C GLN A 86 3.05 7.94 9.96
N VAL A 87 4.08 7.34 9.36
CA VAL A 87 5.49 7.54 9.70
C VAL A 87 6.18 8.22 8.53
N PRO A 88 6.90 9.34 8.75
CA PRO A 88 7.59 10.05 7.68
C PRO A 88 8.73 9.21 7.10
N ILE A 89 8.85 9.24 5.77
CA ILE A 89 10.01 8.75 5.02
C ILE A 89 10.40 9.77 3.97
N ASP A 90 11.71 9.98 3.85
CA ASP A 90 12.28 10.68 2.70
C ASP A 90 12.18 9.77 1.48
N ARG A 91 11.82 10.33 0.33
CA ARG A 91 11.67 9.63 -0.96
C ARG A 91 12.48 10.29 -2.09
N THR A 92 13.29 11.31 -1.80
CA THR A 92 13.97 12.12 -2.83
C THR A 92 15.43 11.74 -3.05
N ASN A 93 16.08 11.08 -2.08
CA ASN A 93 17.48 10.71 -2.15
C ASN A 93 17.70 9.31 -2.78
N ALA A 94 18.89 9.06 -3.33
CA ALA A 94 19.24 7.77 -3.94
C ALA A 94 19.07 6.58 -2.97
N ASP A 95 19.32 6.80 -1.68
CA ASP A 95 19.19 5.80 -0.61
C ASP A 95 17.80 5.74 0.03
N ALA A 96 16.85 6.56 -0.44
CA ALA A 96 15.55 6.70 0.18
C ALA A 96 14.73 5.41 0.21
N ALA A 97 14.89 4.56 -0.81
CA ALA A 97 14.24 3.24 -0.84
C ALA A 97 14.76 2.33 0.28
N GLN A 98 16.07 2.35 0.53
CA GLN A 98 16.70 1.55 1.58
C GLN A 98 16.31 2.07 2.98
N ALA A 99 16.38 3.38 3.20
CA ALA A 99 15.97 3.99 4.47
C ALA A 99 14.48 3.73 4.81
N ALA A 100 13.61 3.69 3.79
CA ALA A 100 12.22 3.33 3.95
C ALA A 100 12.05 1.86 4.39
N LEU A 101 12.85 0.93 3.85
CA LEU A 101 12.85 -0.47 4.24
C LEU A 101 13.35 -0.64 5.68
N GLU A 102 14.47 -0.02 6.06
CA GLU A 102 14.98 -0.07 7.43
C GLU A 102 13.97 0.48 8.44
N THR A 103 13.28 1.57 8.07
CA THR A 103 12.19 2.12 8.89
C THR A 103 11.04 1.13 9.01
N ALA A 104 10.66 0.46 7.93
CA ALA A 104 9.62 -0.55 7.93
C ALA A 104 10.00 -1.76 8.81
N GLU A 105 11.22 -2.27 8.67
CA GLU A 105 11.77 -3.37 9.47
C GLU A 105 11.75 -3.04 10.96
N ARG A 106 12.20 -1.83 11.33
CA ARG A 106 12.15 -1.38 12.72
C ARG A 106 10.71 -1.33 13.26
N LEU A 107 9.74 -0.92 12.46
CA LEU A 107 8.33 -0.90 12.87
C LEU A 107 7.77 -2.33 13.03
N LEU A 108 8.16 -3.25 12.16
CA LEU A 108 7.80 -4.67 12.27
C LEU A 108 8.48 -5.31 13.51
N GLY A 109 9.74 -5.00 13.80
CA GLY A 109 10.42 -5.42 15.03
C GLY A 109 9.74 -4.91 16.32
N GLN A 110 8.96 -3.83 16.23
CA GLN A 110 8.11 -3.33 17.32
C GLN A 110 6.73 -4.02 17.39
N GLY A 111 6.49 -5.06 16.59
CA GLY A 111 5.24 -5.80 16.52
C GLY A 111 4.08 -5.02 15.89
N LYS A 112 4.34 -4.02 15.04
CA LYS A 112 3.30 -3.20 14.41
C LYS A 112 2.73 -3.85 13.16
N LEU A 113 1.50 -3.44 12.80
CA LEU A 113 0.93 -3.72 11.48
C LEU A 113 1.36 -2.66 10.50
N LEU A 114 2.01 -3.06 9.42
CA LEU A 114 2.43 -2.16 8.35
C LEU A 114 1.48 -2.28 7.16
N GLY A 115 0.91 -1.17 6.70
CA GLY A 115 0.13 -1.11 5.47
C GLY A 115 1.02 -0.71 4.29
N MET A 116 0.97 -1.49 3.21
CA MET A 116 1.73 -1.25 1.99
C MET A 116 0.85 -1.41 0.75
N TYR A 117 1.14 -0.61 -0.27
CA TYR A 117 0.52 -0.72 -1.60
C TYR A 117 1.58 -1.19 -2.59
N PRO A 118 1.60 -2.48 -3.01
CA PRO A 118 2.69 -3.03 -3.80
C PRO A 118 2.80 -2.36 -5.18
N GLU A 119 1.70 -1.87 -5.77
CA GLU A 119 1.69 -1.06 -7.00
C GLU A 119 2.51 0.25 -6.87
N GLY A 120 2.69 0.75 -5.64
CA GLY A 120 3.43 1.97 -5.32
C GLY A 120 2.70 3.27 -5.66
N THR A 121 1.54 3.23 -6.32
CA THR A 121 0.69 4.37 -6.62
C THR A 121 -0.76 3.92 -6.78
N ARG A 122 -1.70 4.87 -6.74
CA ARG A 122 -3.12 4.58 -7.03
C ARG A 122 -3.30 4.17 -8.49
N SER A 123 -4.09 3.15 -8.73
CA SER A 123 -4.55 2.75 -10.05
C SER A 123 -5.22 3.94 -10.77
N PRO A 124 -4.80 4.24 -12.01
CA PRO A 124 -5.34 5.34 -12.80
C PRO A 124 -6.72 5.05 -13.42
N ASP A 125 -7.15 3.80 -13.46
CA ASP A 125 -8.41 3.37 -14.11
C ASP A 125 -9.15 2.23 -13.37
N GLY A 126 -8.62 1.76 -12.25
CA GLY A 126 -9.24 0.71 -11.45
C GLY A 126 -8.75 -0.70 -11.78
N ARG A 127 -7.84 -0.88 -12.74
CA ARG A 127 -7.13 -2.15 -12.97
C ARG A 127 -6.01 -2.36 -11.94
N LEU A 128 -5.56 -3.60 -11.80
CA LEU A 128 -4.44 -3.97 -10.95
C LEU A 128 -3.15 -3.95 -11.77
N TYR A 129 -2.12 -3.28 -11.27
CA TYR A 129 -0.87 -3.08 -12.00
C TYR A 129 0.29 -3.87 -11.39
N LYS A 130 1.40 -3.94 -12.14
CA LYS A 130 2.64 -4.59 -11.72
C LYS A 130 3.13 -4.04 -10.37
N GLY A 131 3.32 -4.94 -9.41
CA GLY A 131 3.85 -4.61 -8.09
C GLY A 131 5.35 -4.31 -8.12
N LYS A 132 5.83 -3.46 -7.22
CA LYS A 132 7.25 -3.19 -6.96
C LYS A 132 7.81 -4.19 -5.95
N THR A 133 9.08 -4.56 -6.11
CA THR A 133 9.73 -5.62 -5.31
C THR A 133 10.05 -5.24 -3.86
N GLY A 134 9.91 -3.97 -3.47
CA GLY A 134 10.19 -3.52 -2.10
C GLY A 134 9.33 -4.22 -1.04
N LEU A 135 8.11 -4.63 -1.38
CA LEU A 135 7.27 -5.42 -0.48
C LEU A 135 7.86 -6.81 -0.21
N ALA A 136 8.29 -7.50 -1.27
CA ALA A 136 8.92 -8.81 -1.14
C ALA A 136 10.25 -8.74 -0.40
N ARG A 137 11.08 -7.72 -0.70
CA ARG A 137 12.34 -7.51 0.03
C ARG A 137 12.09 -7.40 1.53
N LEU A 138 11.13 -6.56 1.94
CA LEU A 138 10.77 -6.40 3.33
C LEU A 138 10.25 -7.71 3.96
N ALA A 139 9.36 -8.42 3.27
CA ALA A 139 8.79 -9.68 3.75
C ALA A 139 9.89 -10.74 3.97
N LEU A 140 10.83 -10.87 3.02
CA LEU A 140 11.92 -11.83 3.09
C LEU A 140 12.96 -11.47 4.17
N HIS A 141 13.29 -10.19 4.34
CA HIS A 141 14.22 -9.74 5.39
C HIS A 141 13.64 -9.90 6.80
N SER A 142 12.36 -9.58 6.96
CA SER A 142 11.72 -9.55 8.28
C SER A 142 11.08 -10.89 8.69
N GLY A 143 10.84 -11.79 7.74
CA GLY A 143 10.18 -13.08 7.98
C GLY A 143 8.73 -12.95 8.46
N VAL A 144 8.10 -11.78 8.30
CA VAL A 144 6.74 -11.53 8.78
C VAL A 144 5.70 -11.96 7.75
N PRO A 145 4.51 -12.41 8.18
CA PRO A 145 3.46 -12.79 7.26
C PRO A 145 2.95 -11.59 6.46
N VAL A 146 2.66 -11.83 5.18
CA VAL A 146 2.01 -10.87 4.28
C VAL A 146 0.54 -11.24 4.14
N ILE A 147 -0.35 -10.33 4.47
CA ILE A 147 -1.80 -10.52 4.34
C ILE A 147 -2.27 -9.68 3.16
N PRO A 148 -2.67 -10.30 2.03
CA PRO A 148 -3.21 -9.57 0.90
C PRO A 148 -4.59 -9.01 1.26
N VAL A 149 -4.86 -7.76 0.88
CA VAL A 149 -6.10 -7.03 1.17
C VAL A 149 -6.66 -6.41 -0.11
N ALA A 150 -7.86 -6.84 -0.50
CA ALA A 150 -8.56 -6.23 -1.63
C ALA A 150 -9.53 -5.15 -1.14
N MET A 151 -9.29 -3.92 -1.57
CA MET A 151 -10.20 -2.78 -1.50
C MET A 151 -11.05 -2.77 -2.77
N ILE A 152 -12.37 -2.76 -2.61
CA ILE A 152 -13.33 -2.81 -3.72
C ILE A 152 -14.36 -1.69 -3.55
N GLY A 153 -14.60 -0.91 -4.60
CA GLY A 153 -15.62 0.15 -4.64
C GLY A 153 -15.18 1.49 -4.03
N THR A 154 -13.95 1.60 -3.52
CA THR A 154 -13.42 2.86 -2.99
C THR A 154 -13.20 3.92 -4.06
N ASN A 155 -12.88 3.52 -5.29
CA ASN A 155 -12.86 4.40 -6.48
C ASN A 155 -14.27 4.89 -6.88
N VAL A 156 -15.34 4.19 -6.51
CA VAL A 156 -16.71 4.69 -6.75
C VAL A 156 -17.07 5.76 -5.72
N VAL A 157 -16.72 5.52 -4.45
CA VAL A 157 -16.92 6.47 -3.35
C VAL A 157 -16.05 7.71 -3.48
N ASN A 158 -14.80 7.54 -3.92
CA ASN A 158 -13.87 8.62 -4.23
C ASN A 158 -13.20 8.40 -5.59
N PRO A 159 -13.85 8.86 -6.69
CA PRO A 159 -13.30 8.77 -8.03
C PRO A 159 -11.91 9.40 -8.15
N PRO A 160 -10.96 8.75 -8.85
CA PRO A 160 -9.65 9.34 -9.11
C PRO A 160 -9.76 10.75 -9.70
N GLY A 161 -9.04 11.71 -9.13
CA GLY A 161 -9.06 13.11 -9.55
C GLY A 161 -10.21 13.95 -8.99
N SER A 162 -11.22 13.34 -8.35
CA SER A 162 -12.32 14.08 -7.73
C SER A 162 -12.04 14.43 -6.26
N LYS A 163 -12.46 15.63 -5.86
CA LYS A 163 -12.49 16.07 -4.45
C LYS A 163 -13.81 15.74 -3.76
N MET A 164 -14.84 15.32 -4.51
CA MET A 164 -16.16 15.03 -3.98
C MET A 164 -16.29 13.55 -3.63
N LEU A 165 -16.88 13.29 -2.46
CA LEU A 165 -17.23 11.95 -2.01
C LEU A 165 -18.66 11.60 -2.46
N ARG A 166 -18.88 10.33 -2.79
CA ARG A 166 -20.16 9.79 -3.24
C ARG A 166 -20.59 8.65 -2.33
N PHE A 167 -21.90 8.52 -2.13
CA PHE A 167 -22.44 7.32 -1.49
C PHE A 167 -22.17 6.09 -2.36
N GLY A 168 -21.85 4.97 -1.72
CA GLY A 168 -21.52 3.75 -2.43
C GLY A 168 -21.46 2.55 -1.50
N ARG A 169 -20.88 1.46 -2.00
CA ARG A 169 -20.54 0.29 -1.19
C ARG A 169 -19.05 0.04 -1.29
N VAL A 170 -18.40 -0.09 -0.14
CA VAL A 170 -17.00 -0.53 -0.04
C VAL A 170 -16.98 -1.94 0.50
N THR A 171 -16.16 -2.80 -0.10
CA THR A 171 -15.83 -4.11 0.47
C THR A 171 -14.34 -4.17 0.73
N VAL A 172 -13.96 -4.66 1.92
CA VAL A 172 -12.57 -4.92 2.30
C VAL A 172 -12.45 -6.42 2.53
N ARG A 173 -11.67 -7.10 1.70
CA ARG A 173 -11.43 -8.55 1.79
C ARG A 173 -10.00 -8.82 2.19
N PHE A 174 -9.82 -9.58 3.25
CA PHE A 174 -8.51 -10.02 3.73
C PHE A 174 -8.28 -11.47 3.31
N GLY A 175 -7.22 -11.72 2.56
CA GLY A 175 -6.81 -13.07 2.20
C GLY A 175 -6.08 -13.79 3.32
N THR A 176 -5.80 -15.07 3.09
CA THR A 176 -5.03 -15.90 4.01
C THR A 176 -3.61 -15.34 4.17
N PRO A 177 -3.02 -15.36 5.39
CA PRO A 177 -1.65 -14.94 5.59
C PRO A 177 -0.70 -15.78 4.72
N MET A 178 0.11 -15.10 3.92
CA MET A 178 1.12 -15.70 3.06
C MET A 178 2.43 -15.78 3.83
N ASP A 179 2.99 -16.98 3.91
CA ASP A 179 4.31 -17.25 4.48
C ASP A 179 5.32 -17.50 3.36
N PHE A 180 6.49 -16.88 3.50
CA PHE A 180 7.59 -16.97 2.55
C PHE A 180 8.86 -17.59 3.16
N SER A 181 8.74 -18.28 4.30
CA SER A 181 9.83 -19.02 4.95
C SER A 181 10.63 -19.94 4.01
N ARG A 182 9.99 -20.51 2.98
CA ARG A 182 10.66 -21.27 1.90
C ARG A 182 11.74 -20.51 1.12
N PHE A 183 11.77 -19.19 1.24
CA PHE A 183 12.75 -18.29 0.62
C PHE A 183 13.65 -17.60 1.65
N GLU A 184 13.70 -18.11 2.89
CA GLU A 184 14.57 -17.58 3.94
C GLU A 184 16.04 -17.56 3.49
N GLY A 185 16.75 -16.47 3.81
CA GLY A 185 18.13 -16.26 3.38
C GLY A 185 18.31 -15.86 1.90
N LEU A 186 17.24 -15.79 1.11
CA LEU A 186 17.29 -15.40 -0.30
C LEU A 186 16.91 -13.93 -0.55
N ALA A 187 16.82 -13.12 0.51
CA ALA A 187 16.59 -11.69 0.38
C ALA A 187 17.73 -11.02 -0.44
N GLY A 188 17.39 -10.04 -1.28
CA GLY A 188 18.33 -9.43 -2.23
C GLY A 188 18.44 -10.17 -3.57
N ASN A 189 17.96 -11.41 -3.68
CA ASN A 189 17.84 -12.08 -4.98
C ASN A 189 16.64 -11.50 -5.76
N ARG A 190 16.93 -10.75 -6.83
CA ARG A 190 15.93 -10.04 -7.63
C ARG A 190 14.85 -10.96 -8.22
N PHE A 191 15.20 -12.19 -8.60
CA PHE A 191 14.24 -13.14 -9.17
C PHE A 191 13.27 -13.66 -8.11
N ILE A 192 13.76 -13.94 -6.90
CA ILE A 192 12.94 -14.37 -5.77
C ILE A 192 12.04 -13.23 -5.29
N GLU A 193 12.57 -12.02 -5.15
CA GLU A 193 11.78 -10.83 -4.79
C GLU A 193 10.66 -10.56 -5.81
N ARG A 194 10.95 -10.73 -7.10
CA ARG A 194 9.94 -10.62 -8.17
C ARG A 194 8.86 -11.67 -8.03
N ALA A 195 9.24 -12.95 -7.90
CA ALA A 195 8.31 -14.06 -7.76
C ALA A 195 7.38 -13.90 -6.55
N VAL A 196 7.94 -13.54 -5.39
CA VAL A 196 7.16 -13.25 -4.16
C VAL A 196 6.19 -12.09 -4.38
N THR A 197 6.64 -11.03 -5.05
CA THR A 197 5.75 -9.89 -5.35
C THR A 197 4.63 -10.29 -6.30
N ASP A 198 4.91 -11.09 -7.32
CA ASP A 198 3.92 -11.57 -8.29
C ASP A 198 2.90 -12.50 -7.63
N GLU A 199 3.32 -13.33 -6.68
CA GLU A 199 2.42 -14.16 -5.89
C GLU A 199 1.44 -13.31 -5.05
N VAL A 200 1.93 -12.26 -4.39
CA VAL A 200 1.08 -11.31 -3.65
C VAL A 200 0.12 -10.57 -4.58
N ILE A 201 0.59 -10.13 -5.75
CA ILE A 201 -0.24 -9.46 -6.77
C ILE A 201 -1.30 -10.42 -7.31
N TYR A 202 -0.96 -11.68 -7.54
CA TYR A 202 -1.91 -12.70 -7.97
C TYR A 202 -3.02 -12.92 -6.94
N GLU A 203 -2.69 -13.00 -5.65
CA GLU A 203 -3.71 -13.09 -4.62
C GLU A 203 -4.58 -11.83 -4.52
N LEU A 204 -4.00 -10.65 -4.70
CA LEU A 204 -4.77 -9.41 -4.81
C LEU A 204 -5.72 -9.42 -6.02
N MET A 205 -5.27 -9.93 -7.17
CA MET A 205 -6.11 -10.10 -8.37
C MET A 205 -7.29 -11.01 -8.06
N ARG A 206 -7.04 -12.18 -7.45
CA ARG A 206 -8.09 -13.15 -7.11
C ARG A 206 -9.10 -12.61 -6.10
N LEU A 207 -8.64 -11.91 -5.06
CA LEU A 207 -9.51 -11.35 -4.03
C LEU A 207 -10.35 -10.16 -4.54
N SER A 208 -9.74 -9.31 -5.37
CA SER A 208 -10.37 -8.09 -5.88
C SER A 208 -11.26 -8.32 -7.10
N GLY A 209 -10.93 -9.33 -7.93
CA GLY A 209 -11.53 -9.52 -9.24
C GLY A 209 -11.11 -8.47 -10.27
N GLN A 210 -10.05 -7.70 -10.00
CA GLN A 210 -9.52 -6.72 -10.94
C GLN A 210 -8.82 -7.41 -12.12
N GLU A 211 -8.90 -6.79 -13.29
CA GLU A 211 -8.05 -7.14 -14.44
C GLU A 211 -6.60 -6.75 -14.11
N TYR A 212 -5.66 -7.69 -14.30
CA TYR A 212 -4.23 -7.46 -14.11
C TYR A 212 -3.57 -6.95 -15.40
N VAL A 213 -2.66 -5.97 -15.25
CA VAL A 213 -1.85 -5.41 -16.33
C VAL A 213 -0.38 -5.43 -15.93
N ASP A 214 0.46 -6.14 -16.71
CA ASP A 214 1.90 -6.32 -16.40
C ASP A 214 2.77 -5.11 -16.80
N ILE A 215 2.36 -3.92 -16.38
CA ILE A 215 3.14 -2.69 -16.48
C ILE A 215 3.02 -1.90 -15.17
N TYR A 216 3.96 -1.00 -14.91
CA TYR A 216 3.88 -0.14 -13.73
C TYR A 216 2.85 0.97 -13.94
N ALA A 217 1.95 1.17 -12.96
CA ALA A 217 0.94 2.24 -13.03
C ALA A 217 1.53 3.67 -13.18
N ALA A 218 2.79 3.87 -12.77
CA ALA A 218 3.49 5.15 -12.91
C ALA A 218 3.71 5.54 -14.39
N SER A 219 4.07 4.60 -15.26
CA SER A 219 4.35 4.89 -16.67
C SER A 219 3.08 5.33 -17.43
N ILE A 220 1.91 4.79 -17.05
CA ILE A 220 0.63 5.24 -17.60
C ILE A 220 0.29 6.68 -17.19
N LYS A 221 0.63 7.08 -15.97
CA LYS A 221 0.38 8.46 -15.51
C LYS A 221 1.28 9.48 -16.21
N GLU A 222 2.53 9.11 -16.49
CA GLU A 222 3.46 9.95 -17.24
C GLU A 222 3.00 10.13 -18.69
N ASN A 223 2.59 9.03 -19.34
CA ASN A 223 2.07 9.07 -20.72
C ASN A 223 0.78 9.90 -20.85
N ARG A 224 -0.13 9.84 -19.85
CA ARG A 224 -1.36 10.66 -19.84
C ARG A 224 -1.10 12.16 -19.64
N ASN A 225 0.01 12.53 -19.01
CA ASN A 225 0.37 13.91 -18.71
C ASN A 225 1.31 14.54 -19.76
N GLY A 226 1.64 13.83 -20.84
CA GLY A 226 2.51 14.32 -21.92
C GLY A 226 3.98 14.48 -21.52
N SER A 227 4.40 13.92 -20.39
CA SER A 227 5.81 13.89 -19.98
C SER A 227 6.49 12.66 -20.58
N ALA A 228 7.50 12.87 -21.44
CA ALA A 228 8.30 11.79 -22.01
C ALA A 228 8.89 10.89 -20.89
N PRO A 229 8.97 9.57 -21.10
CA PRO A 229 9.51 8.66 -20.10
C PRO A 229 10.97 9.02 -19.79
N ALA A 230 11.26 9.33 -18.53
CA ALA A 230 12.61 9.46 -18.03
C ALA A 230 13.21 8.06 -17.90
N GLY A 231 13.90 7.63 -18.95
CA GLY A 231 15.00 6.66 -18.96
C GLY A 231 14.80 5.32 -18.24
N GLU A 232 14.42 4.30 -19.00
CA GLU A 232 15.08 2.99 -18.93
C GLU A 232 14.82 2.25 -20.24
N ALA A 233 15.66 2.52 -21.24
CA ALA A 233 15.79 1.66 -22.41
C ALA A 233 16.63 0.44 -21.98
N GLU A 234 15.97 -0.57 -21.42
CA GLU A 234 16.57 -1.88 -21.26
C GLU A 234 16.76 -2.46 -22.67
N ARG A 235 18.00 -2.36 -23.16
CA ARG A 235 18.44 -2.95 -24.43
C ARG A 235 18.21 -4.44 -24.32
N ILE A 236 17.32 -4.98 -25.14
CA ILE A 236 17.28 -6.41 -25.45
C ILE A 236 18.65 -6.73 -26.10
N PRO A 237 19.47 -7.61 -25.53
CA PRO A 237 20.66 -8.07 -26.23
C PRO A 237 20.19 -8.92 -27.42
N GLU A 238 20.49 -8.47 -28.64
CA GLU A 238 20.41 -9.32 -29.82
C GLU A 238 21.32 -10.52 -29.61
N THR A 239 20.72 -11.70 -29.50
CA THR A 239 21.40 -12.97 -29.60
C THR A 239 21.96 -13.11 -31.02
N ALA A 240 23.26 -12.91 -31.19
CA ALA A 240 23.98 -13.40 -32.36
C ALA A 240 24.70 -14.70 -31.98
N ALA A 241 24.00 -15.81 -32.18
CA ALA A 241 24.61 -17.11 -32.45
C ALA A 241 24.63 -17.28 -33.97
N GLY A 242 25.80 -17.51 -34.56
CA GLY A 242 26.01 -17.72 -36.00
C GLY A 242 27.20 -16.95 -36.53
#